data_AF-A0A5C8UAG9-F1
#
_entry.id   AF-A0A5C8UAG9-F1
#
_cell.length_a   1.000
_cell.length_b   1.000
_cell.length_c   1.000
_cell.angle_alpha   90.00
_cell.angle_beta   90.00
_cell.angle_gamma   90.00
#
_symmetry.space_group_name_H-M   'P 1'
#
loop_
_entity.id
_entity.type
_entity.pdbx_description
1 polymer ?
#
loop_
_entity_poly.entity_id
_entity_poly.type
_entity_poly.pdbx_seq_one_letter_code
_entity_poly.pdbx_strand_id
1 'polypeptide(L)'
;MLTDLPPEVAGWRDAIQRLSPSVPPCRFLSPARWGAMRDNALDFLDRFGSEAHRLGWTASELFGVHLENGTLRVDWCGVLMVSGDKAASISATRIAFTRTAGYRDTPGMPRGMPIWEFAAKRKAAA
;
A
#
# COMPACT_ATOMS: atom_id res chain seq x y z
N MET A 1 0.74 -18.01 15.80
CA MET A 1 2.13 -18.06 15.31
C MET A 1 2.45 -16.68 14.75
N LEU A 2 3.43 -15.97 15.31
CA LEU A 2 4.02 -14.83 14.59
C LEU A 2 4.82 -15.44 13.44
N THR A 3 4.36 -15.24 12.22
CA THR A 3 5.13 -15.56 11.01
C THR A 3 6.39 -14.70 11.04
N ASP A 4 7.57 -15.30 10.93
CA ASP A 4 8.82 -14.56 10.79
C ASP A 4 8.80 -13.89 9.41
N LEU A 5 8.42 -12.62 9.36
CA LEU A 5 8.34 -11.85 8.11
C LEU A 5 9.76 -11.50 7.68
N PRO A 6 10.07 -11.54 6.36
CA PRO A 6 11.32 -10.99 5.86
C PRO A 6 11.53 -9.56 6.40
N PRO A 7 12.78 -9.15 6.73
CA PRO A 7 13.03 -7.85 7.35
C PRO A 7 12.42 -6.67 6.60
N GLU A 8 12.43 -6.72 5.27
CA GLU A 8 11.80 -5.72 4.40
C GLU A 8 10.27 -5.64 4.61
N VAL A 9 9.61 -6.80 4.67
CA VAL A 9 8.16 -6.91 4.87
C VAL A 9 7.76 -6.49 6.29
N ALA A 10 8.58 -6.84 7.29
CA ALA A 10 8.43 -6.35 8.65
C ALA A 10 8.54 -4.81 8.69
N GLY A 11 9.49 -4.23 7.96
CA GLY A 11 9.64 -2.78 7.81
C GLY A 11 8.40 -2.11 7.21
N TRP A 12 7.82 -2.69 6.15
CA TRP A 12 6.57 -2.18 5.55
C TRP A 12 5.39 -2.28 6.52
N ARG A 13 5.28 -3.39 7.24
CA ARG A 13 4.23 -3.62 8.24
C ARG A 13 4.31 -2.58 9.35
N ASP A 14 5.48 -2.41 9.94
CA ASP A 14 5.70 -1.43 11.00
C ASP A 14 5.40 0.00 10.52
N ALA A 15 5.78 0.33 9.28
CA ALA A 15 5.52 1.64 8.70
C ALA A 15 4.01 1.91 8.54
N ILE A 16 3.24 0.93 8.07
CA ILE A 16 1.77 1.05 7.98
C ILE A 16 1.13 1.08 9.38
N GLN A 17 1.62 0.27 10.32
CA GLN A 17 1.10 0.23 11.69
C GLN A 17 1.26 1.57 12.41
N ARG A 18 2.39 2.28 12.21
CA ARG A 18 2.64 3.61 12.79
C ARG A 18 1.67 4.70 12.29
N LEU A 19 1.03 4.50 11.13
CA LEU A 19 0.02 5.44 10.64
C LEU A 19 -1.26 5.30 11.47
N SER A 20 -1.87 6.44 11.81
CA SER A 20 -3.14 6.48 12.53
C SER A 20 -4.22 5.72 11.76
N PRO A 21 -5.01 4.84 12.40
CA PRO A 21 -6.11 4.14 11.73
C PRO A 21 -7.28 5.07 11.36
N SER A 22 -7.46 6.18 12.08
CA SER A 22 -8.60 7.08 11.92
C SER A 22 -8.26 8.41 11.22
N VAL A 23 -6.98 8.75 11.10
CA VAL A 23 -6.53 10.01 10.47
C VAL A 23 -5.80 9.69 9.17
N PRO A 24 -6.44 9.90 8.00
CA PRO A 24 -5.84 9.58 6.72
C PRO A 24 -4.64 10.50 6.41
N PRO A 25 -3.53 9.95 5.88
CA PRO A 25 -2.37 10.76 5.50
C PRO A 25 -2.63 11.57 4.23
N CYS A 26 -3.57 11.17 3.38
CA CYS A 26 -3.91 11.84 2.12
C CYS A 26 -5.14 12.77 2.28
N ARG A 27 -5.09 13.95 1.66
CA ARG A 27 -6.26 14.86 1.61
C ARG A 27 -7.40 14.20 0.84
N PHE A 28 -8.64 14.48 1.26
CA PHE A 28 -9.88 13.99 0.64
C PHE A 28 -10.06 12.46 0.63
N LEU A 29 -9.16 11.72 1.27
CA LEU A 29 -9.40 10.32 1.61
C LEU A 29 -10.27 10.29 2.87
N SER A 30 -11.43 9.62 2.81
CA SER A 30 -12.29 9.54 4.00
C SER A 30 -11.68 8.64 5.08
N PRO A 31 -11.89 8.92 6.38
CA PRO A 31 -11.40 8.08 7.47
C PRO A 31 -11.82 6.61 7.35
N ALA A 32 -13.07 6.35 6.96
CA ALA A 32 -13.59 4.98 6.80
C ALA A 32 -12.88 4.22 5.67
N ARG A 33 -12.68 4.88 4.51
CA ARG A 33 -11.96 4.27 3.40
C ARG A 33 -10.50 4.01 3.75
N TRP A 34 -9.87 4.96 4.43
CA TRP A 34 -8.50 4.79 4.91
C TRP A 34 -8.36 3.63 5.91
N GLY A 35 -9.24 3.53 6.89
CA GLY A 35 -9.24 2.42 7.85
C GLY A 35 -9.29 1.06 7.13
N ALA A 36 -10.21 0.89 6.18
CA ALA A 36 -10.30 -0.32 5.37
C ALA A 36 -9.03 -0.59 4.54
N MET A 37 -8.45 0.44 3.91
CA MET A 37 -7.21 0.31 3.14
C MET A 37 -6.04 -0.11 4.02
N ARG A 38 -5.89 0.52 5.19
CA ARG A 38 -4.83 0.21 6.16
C ARG A 38 -4.97 -1.21 6.70
N ASP A 39 -6.18 -1.61 7.09
CA ASP A 39 -6.42 -2.94 7.66
C ASP A 39 -6.21 -4.04 6.60
N ASN A 40 -6.67 -3.83 5.37
CA ASN A 40 -6.44 -4.77 4.28
C ASN A 40 -4.97 -4.80 3.81
N ALA A 41 -4.22 -3.70 3.94
CA ALA A 41 -2.78 -3.69 3.74
C ALA A 41 -2.04 -4.52 4.80
N LEU A 42 -2.45 -4.44 6.08
CA LEU A 42 -1.88 -5.25 7.16
C LEU A 42 -2.22 -6.74 6.99
N ASP A 43 -3.47 -7.08 6.65
CA ASP A 43 -3.90 -8.44 6.31
C ASP A 43 -3.11 -9.00 5.11
N PHE A 44 -2.88 -8.18 4.08
CA PHE A 44 -2.05 -8.56 2.94
C PHE A 44 -0.62 -8.87 3.38
N LEU A 45 0.00 -8.03 4.21
CA LEU A 45 1.37 -8.26 4.68
C LEU A 45 1.49 -9.54 5.51
N ASP A 46 0.48 -9.85 6.34
CA ASP A 46 0.44 -11.09 7.12
C ASP A 46 0.32 -12.35 6.26
N ARG A 47 -0.48 -12.29 5.19
CA ARG A 47 -0.81 -13.47 4.36
C ARG A 47 0.10 -13.65 3.17
N PHE A 48 0.49 -12.55 2.54
CA PHE A 48 1.17 -12.53 1.25
C PHE A 48 2.48 -11.74 1.27
N GLY A 49 2.85 -11.08 2.37
CA GLY A 49 4.03 -10.21 2.42
C GLY A 49 5.32 -10.92 2.03
N SER A 50 5.59 -12.11 2.59
CA SER A 50 6.77 -12.91 2.26
C SER A 50 6.81 -13.32 0.79
N GLU A 51 5.66 -13.69 0.23
CA GLU A 51 5.53 -14.08 -1.18
C GLU A 51 5.68 -12.87 -2.11
N ALA A 52 5.10 -11.73 -1.75
CA ALA A 52 5.25 -10.48 -2.47
C ALA A 52 6.73 -10.08 -2.58
N HIS A 53 7.46 -10.15 -1.47
CA HIS A 53 8.89 -9.87 -1.45
C HIS A 53 9.67 -10.85 -2.33
N ARG A 54 9.39 -12.17 -2.24
CA ARG A 54 10.03 -13.20 -3.06
C ARG A 54 9.78 -12.99 -4.57
N LEU A 55 8.60 -12.50 -4.93
CA LEU A 55 8.22 -12.16 -6.30
C LEU A 55 8.75 -10.78 -6.76
N GLY A 56 9.49 -10.08 -5.91
CA GLY A 56 10.13 -8.80 -6.21
C GLY A 56 9.19 -7.60 -6.18
N TRP A 57 8.03 -7.69 -5.53
CA TRP A 57 7.18 -6.51 -5.31
C TRP A 57 7.90 -5.52 -4.40
N THR A 58 7.76 -4.24 -4.72
CA THR A 58 8.38 -3.14 -3.96
C THR A 58 7.35 -2.37 -3.12
N ALA A 59 7.84 -1.63 -2.13
CA ALA A 59 6.99 -0.74 -1.34
C ALA A 59 6.22 0.28 -2.21
N SER A 60 6.84 0.84 -3.24
CA SER A 60 6.18 1.80 -4.14
C SER A 60 5.08 1.14 -4.98
N GLU A 61 5.27 -0.09 -5.44
CA GLU A 61 4.25 -0.82 -6.23
C GLU A 61 3.05 -1.24 -5.39
N LEU A 62 3.25 -1.48 -4.09
CA LEU A 62 2.18 -1.88 -3.17
C LEU A 62 1.49 -0.67 -2.52
N PHE A 63 2.28 0.29 -2.03
CA PHE A 63 1.88 1.36 -1.13
C PHE A 63 2.12 2.77 -1.66
N GLY A 64 2.58 2.89 -2.91
CA GLY A 64 2.86 4.18 -3.54
C GLY A 64 1.66 5.11 -3.57
N VAL A 65 1.90 6.41 -3.46
CA VAL A 65 0.95 7.48 -3.71
C VAL A 65 1.67 8.63 -4.42
N HIS A 66 0.92 9.57 -5.02
CA HIS A 66 1.51 10.74 -5.67
C HIS A 66 2.23 11.64 -4.67
N LEU A 67 3.41 12.12 -5.05
CA LEU A 67 4.37 12.89 -4.23
C LEU A 67 3.77 14.15 -3.56
N GLU A 68 2.76 14.74 -4.17
CA GLU A 68 2.09 15.97 -3.69
C GLU A 68 0.59 15.79 -3.41
N ASN A 69 -0.05 14.89 -4.14
CA ASN A 69 -1.51 14.78 -4.23
C ASN A 69 -2.03 13.51 -3.57
N GLY A 70 -1.13 12.67 -3.03
CA GLY A 70 -1.49 11.42 -2.38
C GLY A 70 -2.31 10.52 -3.30
N THR A 71 -3.44 10.03 -2.79
CA THR A 71 -4.34 9.11 -3.50
C THR A 71 -5.21 9.75 -4.58
N LEU A 72 -5.18 11.08 -4.76
CA LEU A 72 -6.00 11.74 -5.80
C LEU A 72 -5.51 11.43 -7.22
N ARG A 73 -4.23 11.09 -7.38
CA ARG A 73 -3.62 10.70 -8.65
C ARG A 73 -3.44 9.19 -8.66
N VAL A 74 -4.53 8.49 -8.98
CA VAL A 74 -4.65 7.03 -8.92
C VAL A 74 -3.64 6.31 -9.81
N ASP A 75 -3.18 6.95 -10.88
CA ASP A 75 -2.14 6.45 -11.79
C ASP A 75 -0.76 6.32 -11.12
N TRP A 76 -0.55 6.93 -9.96
CA TRP A 76 0.65 6.79 -9.13
C TRP A 76 0.47 5.82 -7.97
N CYS A 77 -0.77 5.40 -7.70
CA CYS A 77 -1.07 4.60 -6.54
C CYS A 77 -0.55 3.17 -6.72
N GLY A 78 0.14 2.68 -5.69
CA GLY A 78 0.41 1.26 -5.54
C GLY A 78 -0.91 0.50 -5.41
N VAL A 79 -0.86 -0.80 -5.70
CA VAL A 79 -2.07 -1.63 -5.87
C VAL A 79 -2.97 -1.65 -4.63
N LEU A 80 -2.40 -1.56 -3.43
CA LEU A 80 -3.15 -1.52 -2.18
C LEU A 80 -3.68 -0.12 -1.83
N MET A 81 -3.24 0.91 -2.56
CA MET A 81 -3.61 2.32 -2.37
C MET A 81 -4.68 2.82 -3.37
N VAL A 82 -5.43 1.90 -3.98
CA VAL A 82 -6.53 2.23 -4.91
C VAL A 82 -7.91 2.04 -4.27
N SER A 83 -8.33 0.81 -3.97
CA SER A 83 -9.74 0.54 -3.60
C SER A 83 -9.96 0.25 -2.12
N GLY A 84 -8.96 -0.28 -1.41
CA GLY A 84 -9.13 -0.79 -0.05
C GLY A 84 -9.84 -2.13 0.02
N ASP A 85 -9.88 -2.89 -1.08
CA ASP A 85 -10.40 -4.25 -1.10
C ASP A 85 -9.37 -5.24 -0.51
N LYS A 86 -9.88 -6.34 0.07
CA LYS A 86 -9.04 -7.43 0.58
C LYS A 86 -8.45 -8.24 -0.56
N ALA A 87 -7.14 -8.49 -0.52
CA ALA A 87 -6.47 -9.30 -1.51
C ALA A 87 -6.86 -10.79 -1.39
N ALA A 88 -7.17 -11.39 -2.53
CA ALA A 88 -7.50 -12.80 -2.67
C ALA A 88 -6.28 -13.65 -3.04
N SER A 89 -5.41 -13.15 -3.93
CA SER A 89 -4.18 -13.83 -4.35
C SER A 89 -3.16 -12.87 -4.94
N ILE A 90 -1.92 -13.35 -5.11
CA ILE A 90 -0.80 -12.62 -5.70
C ILE A 90 -0.05 -13.49 -6.71
N SER A 91 0.47 -12.84 -7.75
CA SER A 91 1.44 -13.41 -8.70
C SER A 91 2.58 -12.41 -8.92
N ALA A 92 3.53 -12.77 -9.79
CA ALA A 92 4.67 -11.90 -10.11
C ALA A 92 4.24 -10.50 -10.52
N THR A 93 3.16 -10.33 -11.29
CA THR A 93 2.77 -9.02 -11.84
C THR A 93 1.40 -8.53 -11.41
N ARG A 94 0.60 -9.37 -10.74
CA ARG A 94 -0.81 -9.11 -10.43
C ARG A 94 -1.17 -9.41 -8.98
N ILE A 95 -2.01 -8.56 -8.39
CA ILE A 95 -2.76 -8.87 -7.16
C ILE A 95 -4.24 -8.93 -7.53
N ALA A 96 -4.90 -10.02 -7.17
CA ALA A 96 -6.32 -10.20 -7.40
C ALA A 96 -7.12 -9.82 -6.14
N PHE A 97 -8.23 -9.11 -6.36
CA PHE A 97 -9.28 -8.83 -5.39
C PHE A 97 -10.55 -9.57 -5.82
N THR A 98 -11.61 -9.54 -5.01
CA THR A 98 -12.86 -10.25 -5.31
C THR A 98 -13.48 -9.85 -6.67
N ARG A 99 -13.38 -8.56 -7.05
CA ARG A 99 -14.03 -8.02 -8.26
C ARG A 99 -13.05 -7.41 -9.26
N THR A 100 -11.80 -7.21 -8.88
CA THR A 100 -10.82 -6.41 -9.63
C THR A 100 -9.43 -7.01 -9.48
N ALA A 101 -8.46 -6.45 -10.19
CA ALA A 101 -7.04 -6.76 -10.01
C ALA A 101 -6.20 -5.50 -10.24
N GLY A 102 -5.07 -5.43 -9.55
CA GLY A 102 -4.04 -4.43 -9.82
C GLY A 102 -2.79 -5.08 -10.42
N TYR A 103 -2.08 -4.32 -11.25
CA TYR A 103 -0.88 -4.76 -11.96
C TYR A 103 0.28 -3.82 -11.64
N ARG A 104 1.49 -4.36 -11.47
CA ARG A 104 2.68 -3.53 -11.20
C ARG A 104 3.39 -3.05 -12.47
N ASP A 105 3.14 -3.68 -13.60
CA ASP A 105 3.92 -3.56 -14.84
C ASP A 105 3.15 -2.87 -15.97
N THR A 106 2.11 -2.11 -15.64
CA THR A 106 1.38 -1.30 -16.63
C THR A 106 2.35 -0.29 -17.29
N PRO A 107 2.56 -0.36 -18.62
CA PRO A 107 3.51 0.51 -19.31
C PRO A 107 3.18 1.99 -19.11
N GLY A 108 4.20 2.79 -18.80
CA GLY A 108 4.04 4.23 -18.58
C GLY A 108 3.45 4.61 -17.21
N MET A 109 3.16 3.65 -16.34
CA MET A 109 2.67 3.95 -14.98
C MET A 109 3.81 4.51 -14.11
N PRO A 110 3.68 5.76 -13.62
CA PRO A 110 4.68 6.35 -12.72
C PRO A 110 4.73 5.61 -11.38
N ARG A 111 5.87 5.71 -10.69
CA ARG A 111 6.05 5.11 -9.36
C ARG A 111 5.78 6.11 -8.26
N GLY A 112 4.80 5.80 -7.42
CA GLY A 112 4.49 6.55 -6.20
C GLY A 112 5.55 6.42 -5.11
N MET A 113 5.50 7.37 -4.18
CA MET A 113 6.22 7.30 -2.90
C MET A 113 5.38 6.50 -1.91
N PRO A 114 5.95 5.58 -1.11
CA PRO A 114 5.21 4.88 -0.09
C PRO A 114 4.45 5.81 0.85
N ILE A 115 3.21 5.46 1.19
CA ILE A 115 2.29 6.34 1.91
C ILE A 115 2.80 6.84 3.27
N TRP A 116 3.68 6.08 3.93
CA TRP A 116 4.33 6.52 5.18
C TRP A 116 5.37 7.61 4.97
N GLU A 117 6.12 7.59 3.86
CA GLU A 117 7.04 8.66 3.49
C GLU A 117 6.25 9.92 3.12
N PHE A 118 5.14 9.77 2.41
CA PHE A 118 4.24 10.87 2.11
C PHE A 118 3.69 11.51 3.41
N ALA A 119 3.27 10.69 4.38
CA ALA A 119 2.82 11.16 5.68
C ALA A 119 3.91 11.93 6.45
N ALA A 120 5.13 11.39 6.48
CA ALA A 120 6.28 12.03 7.12
C ALA A 120 6.62 13.38 6.45
N LYS A 121 6.67 13.41 5.11
CA LYS A 121 6.88 14.64 4.33
C LYS A 121 5.83 15.70 4.65
N ARG A 122 4.55 15.33 4.71
CA ARG A 122 3.47 16.27 5.05
C ARG A 122 3.59 16.83 6.46
N LYS A 123 3.99 15.99 7.42
CA LYS A 123 4.20 16.43 8.80
C LYS A 123 5.36 17.41 8.93
N ALA A 124 6.43 17.22 8.15
CA ALA A 124 7.58 18.13 8.13
C ALA A 124 7.28 19.48 7.46
N ALA A 125 6.23 19.58 6.64
CA ALA A 125 5.82 20.79 5.95
C ALA A 125 4.67 21.56 6.65
N ALA A 126 4.20 21.07 7.81
CA ALA A 126 3.14 21.65 8.63
C ALA A 126 3.73 22.34 9.86
#